data_AF-R7S6T9-F1
#
_entry.id   AF-R7S6T9-F1
#
_cell.length_a   1.000
_cell.length_b   1.000
_cell.length_c   1.000
_cell.angle_alpha   90.00
_cell.angle_beta   90.00
_cell.angle_gamma   90.00
#
_symmetry.space_group_name_H-M   'P 1'
#
loop_
_entity.id
_entity.type
_entity.pdbx_description
1 polymer ?
#
loop_
_entity_poly.entity_id
_entity_poly.type
_entity_poly.pdbx_seq_one_letter_code
_entity_poly.pdbx_strand_id
1 'polypeptide(L)'
;MKNLAPGKSPAKLLEPPPPSFTRPPPPTLSYEDFPDIELIGNGTMLDQGFPYLAPFCPTAPHPFITHDVTEHDWRQFLHDIRIAGSLSPTNRIVSGVLPMAFGFGLILGLFATFGVENHMRRKKKGPVSQLIDHWNHLFFHPRFMHIALEKGPRDRHSRRGRPQLIDKNWRLVISYRPHGGGW
;
A
#
# COMPACT_ATOMS: atom_id res chain seq x y z
N MET A 1 9.67 20.99 13.22
CA MET A 1 9.55 19.69 12.51
C MET A 1 9.47 18.58 13.57
N LYS A 2 8.34 17.89 13.70
CA LYS A 2 8.18 16.84 14.72
C LYS A 2 8.83 15.55 14.21
N ASN A 3 10.00 15.21 14.74
CA ASN A 3 10.71 13.97 14.42
C ASN A 3 9.94 12.76 14.99
N LEU A 4 9.56 11.79 14.15
CA LEU A 4 9.08 10.50 14.62
C LEU A 4 10.26 9.56 14.87
N ALA A 5 10.46 9.18 16.14
CA ALA A 5 11.47 8.22 16.56
C ALA A 5 11.23 6.80 15.96
N PRO A 6 12.29 6.00 15.75
CA PRO A 6 12.20 4.63 15.24
C PRO A 6 11.33 3.73 16.15
N GLY A 7 10.44 2.93 15.55
CA GLY A 7 9.58 1.97 16.27
C GLY A 7 8.14 2.43 16.53
N LYS A 8 7.70 3.56 15.98
CA LYS A 8 6.30 4.02 16.10
C LYS A 8 5.38 3.22 15.18
N SER A 9 4.29 2.69 15.77
CA SER A 9 3.21 1.98 15.08
C SER A 9 2.62 2.81 13.92
N PRO A 10 2.28 2.21 12.77
CA PRO A 10 1.55 2.88 11.66
C PRO A 10 0.29 3.60 12.12
N ALA A 11 -0.34 3.13 13.20
CA ALA A 11 -1.51 3.76 13.80
C ALA A 11 -1.29 5.23 14.18
N LYS A 12 -0.06 5.62 14.56
CA LYS A 12 0.28 7.02 14.87
C LYS A 12 0.24 7.95 13.67
N LEU A 13 0.30 7.41 12.44
CA LEU A 13 0.13 8.21 11.23
C LEU A 13 -1.34 8.61 11.03
N LEU A 14 -2.25 7.87 11.65
CA LEU A 14 -3.69 8.11 11.61
C LEU A 14 -4.17 8.86 12.87
N GLU A 15 -3.26 9.55 13.58
CA GLU A 15 -3.57 10.35 14.78
C GLU A 15 -3.20 11.82 14.54
N PRO A 16 -4.19 12.74 14.38
CA PRO A 16 -5.64 12.49 14.34
C PRO A 16 -6.06 11.72 13.07
N PRO A 17 -7.23 11.06 13.07
CA PRO A 17 -7.71 10.33 11.90
C PRO A 17 -7.86 11.29 10.70
N PRO A 18 -7.48 10.87 9.49
CA PRO A 18 -7.78 11.61 8.27
C PRO A 18 -9.25 12.04 8.23
N PRO A 19 -9.57 13.29 7.82
CA PRO A 19 -10.96 13.75 7.71
C PRO A 19 -11.84 12.84 6.83
N SER A 20 -11.23 12.16 5.86
CA SER A 20 -11.87 11.17 4.99
C SER A 20 -12.57 10.05 5.77
N PHE A 21 -12.06 9.68 6.94
CA PHE A 21 -12.58 8.55 7.75
C PHE A 21 -13.93 8.87 8.40
N THR A 22 -14.29 10.14 8.54
CA THR A 22 -15.59 10.53 9.10
C THR A 22 -16.67 10.74 8.05
N ARG A 23 -16.30 10.69 6.75
CA ARG A 23 -17.19 10.95 5.63
C ARG A 23 -17.91 9.67 5.19
N PRO A 24 -19.22 9.53 5.44
CA PRO A 24 -19.95 8.34 5.01
C PRO A 24 -20.03 8.28 3.47
N PRO A 25 -20.07 7.07 2.88
CA PRO A 25 -20.30 6.92 1.44
C PRO A 25 -21.71 7.45 1.06
N PRO A 26 -21.83 8.35 0.05
CA PRO A 26 -23.12 8.85 -0.40
C PRO A 26 -23.99 7.73 -0.98
N PRO A 27 -25.27 7.58 -0.56
CA PRO A 27 -26.14 6.51 -1.06
C PRO A 27 -26.64 6.75 -2.50
N THR A 28 -26.40 7.93 -3.07
CA THR A 28 -26.87 8.34 -4.39
C THR A 28 -25.93 7.95 -5.53
N LEU A 29 -24.73 7.47 -5.22
CA LEU A 29 -23.78 7.00 -6.23
C LEU A 29 -24.05 5.53 -6.59
N SER A 30 -23.68 5.15 -7.80
CA SER A 30 -24.00 3.83 -8.35
C SER A 30 -23.12 2.70 -7.77
N TYR A 31 -21.85 2.98 -7.45
CA TYR A 31 -20.89 1.97 -7.01
C TYR A 31 -20.82 0.73 -7.93
N GLU A 32 -20.87 0.97 -9.24
CA GLU A 32 -20.78 -0.07 -10.27
C GLU A 32 -19.44 -0.81 -10.22
N ASP A 33 -19.43 -2.04 -10.71
CA ASP A 33 -18.20 -2.78 -10.86
C ASP A 33 -17.21 -2.10 -11.81
N PHE A 34 -15.91 -2.35 -11.59
CA PHE A 34 -14.86 -1.80 -12.43
C PHE A 34 -13.69 -2.79 -12.53
N PRO A 35 -12.94 -2.78 -13.64
CA PRO A 35 -11.79 -3.67 -13.81
C PRO A 35 -10.68 -3.31 -12.82
N ASP A 36 -9.87 -4.28 -12.41
CA ASP A 36 -8.64 -4.01 -11.64
C ASP A 36 -7.81 -2.91 -12.30
N ILE A 37 -7.54 -1.84 -11.54
CA ILE A 37 -6.67 -0.74 -11.95
C ILE A 37 -5.40 -0.72 -11.10
N GLU A 38 -4.32 -0.18 -11.66
CA GLU A 38 -3.00 -0.23 -11.04
C GLU A 38 -2.35 1.14 -10.99
N LEU A 39 -1.66 1.42 -9.88
CA LEU A 39 -0.73 2.53 -9.76
C LEU A 39 0.68 1.99 -9.50
N ILE A 40 1.59 2.24 -10.44
CA ILE A 40 3.00 1.84 -10.33
C ILE A 40 3.74 2.86 -9.47
N GLY A 41 4.55 2.39 -8.53
CA GLY A 41 5.36 3.22 -7.66
C GLY A 41 6.47 3.97 -8.41
N ASN A 42 6.96 5.05 -7.81
CA ASN A 42 8.06 5.85 -8.37
C ASN A 42 9.41 5.12 -8.37
N GLY A 43 9.47 3.92 -7.80
CA GLY A 43 10.63 3.05 -7.82
C GLY A 43 10.40 1.72 -7.09
N THR A 44 11.51 1.14 -6.62
CA THR A 44 11.55 -0.24 -6.09
C THR A 44 11.41 -0.32 -4.56
N MET A 45 11.42 0.84 -3.89
CA MET A 45 11.26 1.00 -2.45
C MET A 45 9.99 1.79 -2.11
N LEU A 46 9.35 1.48 -0.99
CA LEU A 46 8.05 2.08 -0.60
C LEU A 46 8.16 3.54 -0.16
N ASP A 47 9.32 3.98 0.29
CA ASP A 47 9.62 5.37 0.70
C ASP A 47 9.80 6.32 -0.50
N GLN A 48 10.07 5.77 -1.68
CA GLN A 48 10.00 6.50 -2.96
C GLN A 48 8.55 6.84 -3.33
N GLY A 49 7.58 6.13 -2.72
CA GLY A 49 6.16 6.40 -2.86
C GLY A 49 5.59 6.10 -4.24
N PHE A 50 4.42 6.67 -4.49
CA PHE A 50 3.66 6.53 -5.72
C PHE A 50 3.40 7.92 -6.31
N PRO A 51 3.13 8.03 -7.62
CA PRO A 51 2.80 9.32 -8.22
C PRO A 51 1.44 9.82 -7.69
N TYR A 52 1.35 11.12 -7.37
CA TYR A 52 0.15 11.75 -6.80
C TYR A 52 -0.93 12.02 -7.85
N LEU A 53 -1.32 10.99 -8.59
CA LEU A 53 -2.32 11.01 -9.65
C LEU A 53 -3.24 9.79 -9.52
N ALA A 54 -4.44 9.90 -10.06
CA ALA A 54 -5.34 8.76 -10.15
C ALA A 54 -4.74 7.68 -11.08
N PRO A 55 -4.85 6.39 -10.74
CA PRO A 55 -4.45 5.32 -11.66
C PRO A 55 -5.20 5.43 -12.98
N PHE A 56 -4.58 4.99 -14.08
CA PHE A 56 -5.26 4.94 -15.36
C PHE A 56 -6.43 3.94 -15.29
N CYS A 57 -7.61 4.37 -15.73
CA CYS A 57 -8.78 3.52 -15.91
C CYS A 57 -9.43 3.84 -17.26
N PRO A 58 -9.76 2.84 -18.10
CA PRO A 58 -10.46 3.07 -19.36
C PRO A 58 -11.94 3.39 -19.17
N THR A 59 -12.49 3.20 -17.96
CA THR A 59 -13.90 3.43 -17.66
C THR A 59 -14.17 4.92 -17.39
N ALA A 60 -15.24 5.44 -17.99
CA ALA A 60 -15.73 6.82 -17.78
C ALA A 60 -17.20 6.80 -17.32
N PRO A 61 -17.56 7.49 -16.22
CA PRO A 61 -16.68 8.22 -15.32
C PRO A 61 -15.70 7.31 -14.57
N HIS A 62 -14.55 7.87 -14.16
CA HIS A 62 -13.52 7.12 -13.44
C HIS A 62 -14.09 6.52 -12.13
N PRO A 63 -13.72 5.29 -11.72
CA PRO A 63 -14.28 4.64 -10.52
C PRO A 63 -14.18 5.49 -9.25
N PHE A 64 -13.11 6.27 -9.10
CA PHE A 64 -12.97 7.20 -7.96
C PHE A 64 -14.13 8.19 -7.86
N ILE A 65 -14.71 8.63 -8.98
CA ILE A 65 -15.87 9.53 -8.99
C ILE A 65 -17.12 8.77 -8.54
N THR A 66 -17.37 7.58 -9.10
CA THR A 66 -18.58 6.78 -8.81
C THR A 66 -18.55 6.11 -7.44
N HIS A 67 -17.40 6.09 -6.77
CA HIS A 67 -17.21 5.51 -5.45
C HIS A 67 -16.74 6.54 -4.42
N ASP A 68 -16.95 7.83 -4.68
CA ASP A 68 -16.71 8.89 -3.70
C ASP A 68 -15.26 8.99 -3.15
N VAL A 69 -14.28 8.73 -4.01
CA VAL A 69 -12.85 8.94 -3.71
C VAL A 69 -12.40 10.25 -4.33
N THR A 70 -12.19 11.28 -3.51
CA THR A 70 -11.72 12.56 -4.01
C THR A 70 -10.21 12.55 -4.27
N GLU A 71 -9.72 13.50 -5.06
CA GLU A 71 -8.29 13.70 -5.25
C GLU A 71 -7.55 13.94 -3.92
N HIS A 72 -8.18 14.67 -3.00
CA HIS A 72 -7.60 14.93 -1.69
C HIS A 72 -7.44 13.65 -0.87
N ASP A 73 -8.48 12.79 -0.82
CA ASP A 73 -8.43 11.51 -0.12
C ASP A 73 -7.32 10.61 -0.68
N TRP A 74 -7.24 10.53 -2.01
CA TRP A 74 -6.23 9.72 -2.69
C TRP A 74 -4.81 10.22 -2.41
N ARG A 75 -4.58 11.53 -2.51
CA ARG A 75 -3.27 12.13 -2.24
C ARG A 75 -2.84 11.93 -0.78
N GLN A 76 -3.78 12.06 0.18
CA GLN A 76 -3.50 11.80 1.59
C GLN A 76 -3.10 10.34 1.82
N PHE A 77 -3.86 9.39 1.25
CA PHE A 77 -3.53 7.97 1.32
C PHE A 77 -2.12 7.66 0.78
N LEU A 78 -1.76 8.20 -0.39
CA LEU A 78 -0.43 8.02 -0.97
C LEU A 78 0.68 8.67 -0.12
N HIS A 79 0.39 9.79 0.52
CA HIS A 79 1.31 10.45 1.44
C HIS A 79 1.57 9.60 2.67
N ASP A 80 0.52 9.04 3.28
CA ASP A 80 0.64 8.17 4.45
C ASP A 80 1.45 6.91 4.12
N ILE A 81 1.22 6.30 2.94
CA ILE A 81 2.01 5.15 2.46
C ILE A 81 3.49 5.49 2.40
N ARG A 82 3.84 6.65 1.83
CA ARG A 82 5.24 7.07 1.71
C ARG A 82 5.90 7.23 3.07
N ILE A 83 5.20 7.84 4.04
CA ILE A 83 5.70 7.98 5.41
C ILE A 83 5.82 6.60 6.07
N ALA A 84 4.81 5.74 5.99
CA ALA A 84 4.89 4.38 6.53
C ALA A 84 6.02 3.56 5.88
N GLY A 85 6.30 3.81 4.59
CA GLY A 85 7.41 3.23 3.85
C GLY A 85 8.76 3.62 4.44
N SER A 86 8.96 4.91 4.76
CA SER A 86 10.22 5.39 5.36
C SER A 86 10.46 4.87 6.78
N LEU A 87 9.40 4.42 7.48
CA LEU A 87 9.50 3.81 8.80
C LEU A 87 9.84 2.30 8.78
N SER A 88 9.87 1.66 7.60
CA SER A 88 10.13 0.22 7.50
C SER A 88 11.63 -0.11 7.68
N PRO A 89 12.02 -1.00 8.63
CA PRO A 89 13.42 -1.33 8.92
C PRO A 89 14.21 -1.86 7.70
N THR A 90 13.52 -2.51 6.75
CA THR A 90 14.10 -2.99 5.49
C THR A 90 14.66 -1.89 4.59
N ASN A 91 14.25 -0.64 4.76
CA ASN A 91 14.82 0.50 4.01
C ASN A 91 16.12 1.03 4.62
N ARG A 92 16.45 0.65 5.86
CA ARG A 92 17.64 1.16 6.58
C ARG A 92 18.93 0.41 6.23
N ILE A 93 18.84 -0.74 5.57
CA ILE A 93 19.99 -1.62 5.30
C ILE A 93 20.73 -1.23 4.00
N VAL A 94 20.17 -0.34 3.15
CA VAL A 94 20.76 0.00 1.84
C VAL A 94 21.53 1.34 1.85
N SER A 95 21.36 2.19 2.87
CA SER A 95 22.31 3.28 3.12
C SER A 95 23.46 2.72 3.94
N GLY A 96 24.63 2.51 3.33
CA GLY A 96 25.83 1.86 3.90
C GLY A 96 26.49 2.55 5.11
N VAL A 97 25.69 2.99 6.09
CA VAL A 97 26.14 3.47 7.39
C VAL A 97 25.54 2.53 8.43
N LEU A 98 26.32 1.53 8.85
CA LEU A 98 26.01 0.82 10.09
C LEU A 98 25.93 1.87 11.22
N PRO A 99 24.87 1.92 12.03
CA PRO A 99 24.92 2.61 13.30
C PRO A 99 25.90 1.83 14.19
N MET A 100 27.18 2.24 14.19
CA MET A 100 28.12 1.85 15.22
C MET A 100 27.75 2.58 16.52
N ALA A 101 26.74 2.06 17.22
CA ALA A 101 26.54 2.21 18.66
C ALA A 101 25.20 1.57 18.98
N PHE A 102 25.20 0.42 19.65
CA PHE A 102 24.46 0.20 20.89
C PHE A 102 25.04 -1.07 21.52
N GLY A 103 25.98 -0.85 22.43
CA GLY A 103 26.40 -1.87 23.38
C GLY A 103 25.24 -2.26 24.29
N PHE A 104 25.25 -3.54 24.65
CA PHE A 104 24.44 -4.19 25.68
C PHE A 104 22.91 -4.14 25.51
N GLY A 105 22.37 -5.26 25.04
CA GLY A 105 20.99 -5.68 25.33
C GLY A 105 20.05 -5.72 24.13
N LEU A 106 20.31 -6.59 23.15
CA LEU A 106 19.28 -7.01 22.18
C LEU A 106 19.18 -8.54 22.15
N ILE A 107 18.23 -9.02 22.93
CA ILE A 107 17.70 -10.37 22.90
C ILE A 107 16.92 -10.56 21.57
N LEU A 108 17.15 -11.71 20.93
CA LEU A 108 16.39 -12.39 19.86
C LEU A 108 16.75 -12.10 18.39
N GLY A 109 17.54 -13.04 17.83
CA GLY A 109 17.02 -13.95 16.81
C GLY A 109 17.28 -13.60 15.35
N LEU A 110 18.51 -13.87 14.88
CA LEU A 110 18.79 -14.13 13.47
C LEU A 110 17.92 -15.29 12.96
N PHE A 111 17.31 -15.16 11.77
CA PHE A 111 17.24 -16.26 10.81
C PHE A 111 17.24 -15.75 9.36
N ALA A 112 17.78 -16.60 8.50
CA ALA A 112 18.41 -16.29 7.23
C ALA A 112 17.46 -16.32 6.01
N THR A 113 17.95 -15.60 4.99
CA THR A 113 17.77 -15.61 3.54
C THR A 113 16.87 -16.61 2.78
N PHE A 114 16.28 -16.02 1.72
CA PHE A 114 15.94 -16.52 0.37
C PHE A 114 14.91 -17.64 0.19
N GLY A 115 13.85 -17.29 -0.55
CA GLY A 115 12.85 -18.18 -1.13
C GLY A 115 11.68 -17.36 -1.62
N VAL A 116 11.61 -17.14 -2.93
CA VAL A 116 10.49 -16.50 -3.62
C VAL A 116 9.25 -17.35 -3.37
N GLU A 117 8.25 -16.85 -2.64
CA GLU A 117 6.88 -17.35 -2.80
C GLU A 117 5.79 -16.37 -2.34
N ASN A 118 4.97 -16.06 -3.32
CA ASN A 118 3.58 -15.65 -3.31
C ASN A 118 2.71 -16.20 -2.15
N HIS A 119 2.75 -15.62 -0.94
CA HIS A 119 1.65 -15.76 0.05
C HIS A 119 1.79 -14.80 1.26
N MET A 120 1.48 -13.50 1.11
CA MET A 120 1.46 -12.55 2.25
C MET A 120 0.24 -12.71 3.19
N ARG A 121 -0.37 -13.90 3.31
CA ARG A 121 -1.48 -14.10 4.26
C ARG A 121 -1.09 -14.62 5.65
N ARG A 122 0.19 -14.86 6.02
CA ARG A 122 0.50 -15.43 7.37
C ARG A 122 1.79 -14.98 8.09
N LYS A 123 2.50 -13.92 7.65
CA LYS A 123 3.56 -13.28 8.47
C LYS A 123 3.15 -11.87 8.86
N LYS A 124 3.53 -11.40 10.06
CA LYS A 124 3.19 -10.08 10.63
C LYS A 124 3.24 -9.01 9.53
N LYS A 125 2.08 -8.41 9.20
CA LYS A 125 1.94 -7.40 8.14
C LYS A 125 2.92 -6.25 8.41
N GLY A 126 3.71 -5.85 7.41
CA GLY A 126 4.64 -4.72 7.55
C GLY A 126 3.90 -3.39 7.78
N PRO A 127 4.60 -2.32 8.21
CA PRO A 127 4.00 -1.03 8.53
C PRO A 127 3.04 -0.48 7.46
N VAL A 128 3.45 -0.54 6.18
CA VAL A 128 2.63 -0.09 5.05
C VAL A 128 1.40 -0.97 4.83
N SER A 129 1.53 -2.29 4.97
CA SER A 129 0.39 -3.20 4.82
C SER A 129 -0.66 -2.98 5.90
N GLN A 130 -0.24 -2.73 7.15
CA GLN A 130 -1.16 -2.39 8.23
C GLN A 130 -1.86 -1.05 7.96
N LEU A 131 -1.13 -0.03 7.50
CA LEU A 131 -1.72 1.26 7.13
C LEU A 131 -2.78 1.09 6.03
N ILE A 132 -2.46 0.32 4.98
CA ILE A 132 -3.39 0.02 3.89
C ILE A 132 -4.63 -0.72 4.41
N ASP A 133 -4.48 -1.66 5.35
CA ASP A 133 -5.64 -2.33 5.97
C ASP A 133 -6.55 -1.35 6.71
N HIS A 134 -6.00 -0.37 7.43
CA HIS A 134 -6.80 0.64 8.13
C HIS A 134 -7.57 1.53 7.15
N TRP A 135 -6.88 2.03 6.12
CA TRP A 135 -7.51 2.81 5.05
C TRP A 135 -8.59 2.00 4.31
N ASN A 136 -8.32 0.72 4.04
CA ASN A 136 -9.30 -0.19 3.47
C ASN A 136 -10.54 -0.30 4.36
N HIS A 137 -10.34 -0.62 5.64
CA HIS A 137 -11.45 -0.85 6.56
C HIS A 137 -12.30 0.41 6.79
N LEU A 138 -11.65 1.57 6.96
CA LEU A 138 -12.32 2.80 7.36
C LEU A 138 -12.82 3.64 6.19
N PHE A 139 -12.22 3.52 4.99
CA PHE A 139 -12.52 4.40 3.87
C PHE A 139 -12.89 3.67 2.57
N PHE A 140 -12.05 2.74 2.09
CA PHE A 140 -12.26 2.13 0.76
C PHE A 140 -13.31 1.02 0.74
N HIS A 141 -13.40 0.16 1.75
CA HIS A 141 -14.40 -0.92 1.82
C HIS A 141 -15.84 -0.39 1.89
N PRO A 142 -16.17 0.65 2.69
CA PRO A 142 -17.48 1.29 2.63
C PRO A 142 -17.83 1.84 1.23
N ARG A 143 -16.81 2.09 0.39
CA ARG A 143 -16.90 2.56 -0.98
C ARG A 143 -16.66 1.45 -2.01
N PHE A 144 -16.86 0.19 -1.63
CA PHE A 144 -16.71 -0.99 -2.50
C PHE A 144 -15.37 -1.09 -3.25
N MET A 145 -14.31 -0.54 -2.68
CA MET A 145 -12.96 -0.59 -3.24
C MET A 145 -12.03 -1.33 -2.30
N HIS A 146 -11.08 -2.08 -2.85
CA HIS A 146 -10.00 -2.67 -2.10
C HIS A 146 -8.66 -2.28 -2.69
N ILE A 147 -7.76 -1.80 -1.84
CA ILE A 147 -6.38 -1.51 -2.21
C ILE A 147 -5.47 -2.63 -1.69
N ALA A 148 -4.75 -3.28 -2.58
CA ALA A 148 -3.71 -4.24 -2.27
C ALA A 148 -2.33 -3.69 -2.67
N LEU A 149 -1.29 -4.11 -1.96
CA LEU A 149 0.09 -3.79 -2.27
C LEU A 149 0.80 -5.02 -2.81
N GLU A 150 1.27 -4.94 -4.05
CA GLU A 150 1.96 -6.01 -4.74
C GLU A 150 3.38 -5.58 -5.15
N LYS A 151 4.31 -6.54 -5.25
CA LYS A 151 5.66 -6.33 -5.78
C LYS A 151 5.98 -7.43 -6.78
N GLY A 152 6.56 -7.04 -7.91
CA GLY A 152 7.04 -7.99 -8.91
C GLY A 152 6.18 -8.05 -10.17
N PRO A 153 6.56 -8.89 -11.14
CA PRO A 153 5.80 -9.06 -12.37
C PRO A 153 4.43 -9.68 -12.10
N ARG A 154 3.39 -9.14 -12.75
CA ARG A 154 2.09 -9.83 -12.88
C ARG A 154 2.27 -10.92 -13.93
N ASP A 155 2.26 -12.17 -13.51
CA ASP A 155 2.25 -13.31 -14.42
C ASP A 155 0.84 -13.47 -15.03
N ARG A 156 0.45 -12.51 -15.88
CA ARG A 156 -0.76 -12.64 -16.72
C ARG A 156 -0.35 -13.44 -17.95
N HIS A 157 -0.37 -14.76 -17.82
CA HIS A 157 -0.11 -15.72 -18.88
C HIS A 157 1.20 -15.45 -19.65
N SER A 158 2.30 -15.93 -19.08
CA SER A 158 3.53 -16.16 -19.85
C SER A 158 3.25 -17.08 -21.06
N ARG A 159 2.95 -16.47 -22.22
CA ARG A 159 3.26 -17.10 -23.51
C ARG A 159 4.77 -17.33 -23.50
N ARG A 160 5.15 -18.61 -23.49
CA ARG A 160 6.54 -19.10 -23.48
C ARG A 160 7.39 -18.26 -24.45
N GLY A 161 8.45 -17.64 -23.94
CA GLY A 161 9.59 -17.26 -24.79
C GLY A 161 10.14 -15.83 -24.70
N ARG A 162 9.63 -14.91 -23.88
CA ARG A 162 10.32 -13.63 -23.62
C ARG A 162 10.84 -13.55 -22.19
N PRO A 163 12.12 -13.17 -21.97
CA PRO A 163 12.57 -12.74 -20.65
C PRO A 163 11.68 -11.58 -20.22
N GLN A 164 10.82 -11.80 -19.23
CA GLN A 164 10.11 -10.69 -18.59
C GLN A 164 11.19 -9.76 -18.02
N LEU A 165 11.17 -8.49 -18.43
CA LEU A 165 11.90 -7.46 -17.71
C LEU A 165 11.45 -7.58 -16.25
N ILE A 166 12.38 -7.85 -15.35
CA ILE A 166 12.09 -8.03 -13.92
C ILE A 166 11.61 -6.68 -13.41
N ASP A 167 10.30 -6.44 -13.47
CA ASP A 167 9.72 -5.28 -12.84
C ASP A 167 9.81 -5.49 -11.32
N LYS A 168 10.58 -4.62 -10.67
CA LYS A 168 10.80 -4.65 -9.23
C LYS A 168 10.00 -3.57 -8.51
N ASN A 169 9.20 -2.80 -9.23
CA ASN A 169 8.43 -1.71 -8.65
C ASN A 169 7.29 -2.25 -7.80
N TRP A 170 6.94 -1.48 -6.79
CA TRP A 170 5.72 -1.69 -6.03
C TRP A 170 4.52 -1.22 -6.84
N ARG A 171 3.39 -1.89 -6.65
CA ARG A 171 2.13 -1.59 -7.34
C ARG A 171 1.02 -1.55 -6.30
N LEU A 172 0.18 -0.53 -6.40
CA LEU A 172 -1.13 -0.55 -5.75
C LEU A 172 -2.11 -1.14 -6.75
N VAL A 173 -2.75 -2.24 -6.37
CA VAL A 173 -3.85 -2.83 -7.13
C VAL A 173 -5.14 -2.38 -6.47
N ILE A 174 -6.01 -1.77 -7.26
CA ILE A 174 -7.32 -1.28 -6.82
C ILE A 174 -8.35 -2.16 -7.51
N SER A 175 -9.11 -2.91 -6.71
CA SER A 175 -10.13 -3.83 -7.20
C SER A 175 -11.49 -3.49 -6.62
N TYR A 176 -12.54 -3.83 -7.37
CA TYR A 176 -13.90 -3.77 -6.89
C TYR A 176 -14.14 -4.82 -5.80
N ARG A 177 -14.79 -4.43 -4.70
CA ARG A 177 -15.11 -5.30 -3.57
C ARG A 177 -16.55 -5.07 -3.10
N PRO A 178 -17.52 -5.91 -3.51
CA PRO A 178 -18.87 -5.82 -2.99
C PRO A 178 -18.91 -6.22 -1.50
N HIS A 179 -19.87 -5.69 -0.74
CA HIS A 179 -20.12 -6.13 0.62
C HIS A 179 -20.55 -7.61 0.60
N GLY A 180 -19.74 -8.51 1.19
CA GLY A 180 -20.05 -9.95 1.30
C GLY A 180 -19.03 -10.93 0.70
N GLY A 181 -18.00 -10.46 0.00
CA GLY A 181 -16.93 -11.33 -0.53
C GLY A 181 -15.87 -11.67 0.52
N GLY A 182 -15.98 -12.85 1.14
CA GLY A 182 -14.90 -13.47 1.92
C GLY A 182 -13.81 -14.08 1.02
N TRP A 183 -12.54 -13.94 1.41
CA TRP A 183 -11.38 -14.63 0.82
C TRP A 183 -10.81 -15.65 1.78
#